data_AF-A0A1F6IKY8-F1
#
_entry.id   AF-A0A1F6IKY8-F1
#
_cell.length_a   1.000
_cell.length_b   1.000
_cell.length_c   1.000
_cell.angle_alpha   90.00
_cell.angle_beta   90.00
_cell.angle_gamma   90.00
#
_symmetry.space_group_name_H-M   'P 1'
#
loop_
_entity.id
_entity.type
_entity.pdbx_description
1 polymer ?
#
loop_
_entity_poly.entity_id
_entity_poly.type
_entity_poly.pdbx_seq_one_letter_code
_entity_poly.pdbx_strand_id
1 'polypeptide(L)'
;MKKNNRGFYALLLLVLAFFLILFLISRNYVPLFIKVIEENPFVGPLFLIVWRIIGIIVPAIPAGIVSFAVVPIFGWFKTYIYTLIGIMIGTSISFFLARYFREPLVERFVPIKKIHKLEDRLTERQKFLGLVAIRLFTVPVMDFSSYAAGLTRISFPKFFLATFIASIPDIGIFYFGEKLYQTFFGKQIIIAVAVLFFLALGYFIVKRFILDKGR
;
A
#
# COMPACT_ATOMS: atom_id res chain seq x y z
N MET A 1 -2.78 38.73 7.84
CA MET A 1 -3.43 38.09 6.67
C MET A 1 -4.06 36.75 7.08
N LYS A 2 -5.40 36.62 7.10
CA LYS A 2 -6.10 35.34 7.38
C LYS A 2 -5.88 34.39 6.19
N LYS A 3 -5.07 33.34 6.38
CA LYS A 3 -4.84 32.30 5.37
C LYS A 3 -6.18 31.65 5.01
N ASN A 4 -6.54 31.67 3.73
CA ASN A 4 -7.80 31.13 3.23
C ASN A 4 -7.79 29.60 3.37
N ASN A 5 -8.43 29.07 4.41
CA ASN A 5 -8.44 27.64 4.74
C ASN A 5 -9.40 26.81 3.86
N ARG A 6 -10.11 27.41 2.90
CA ARG A 6 -11.08 26.70 2.04
C ARG A 6 -10.48 25.51 1.29
N GLY A 7 -9.24 25.64 0.79
CA GLY A 7 -8.53 24.53 0.12
C GLY A 7 -8.19 23.37 1.06
N PHE A 8 -7.94 23.65 2.35
CA PHE A 8 -7.68 22.63 3.35
C PHE A 8 -8.96 21.83 3.68
N TYR A 9 -10.09 22.51 3.87
CA TYR A 9 -11.37 21.81 4.12
C TYR A 9 -11.84 21.00 2.91
N ALA A 10 -11.63 21.50 1.69
CA ALA A 10 -11.91 20.74 0.47
C ALA A 10 -11.05 19.46 0.39
N LEU A 11 -9.75 19.57 0.68
CA LEU A 11 -8.86 18.40 0.74
C LEU A 11 -9.29 17.40 1.83
N LEU A 12 -9.66 17.90 3.01
CA LEU A 12 -10.12 17.05 4.11
C LEU A 12 -11.40 16.28 3.72
N LEU A 13 -12.37 16.97 3.11
CA LEU A 13 -13.60 16.34 2.61
C LEU A 13 -13.31 15.29 1.53
N LEU A 14 -12.37 15.56 0.62
CA LEU A 14 -11.94 14.58 -0.39
C LEU A 14 -11.31 13.34 0.24
N VAL A 15 -10.44 13.52 1.24
CA VAL A 15 -9.82 12.40 1.97
C VAL A 15 -10.90 11.58 2.70
N LEU A 16 -11.83 12.24 3.40
CA LEU A 16 -12.93 11.57 4.08
C LEU A 16 -13.85 10.83 3.10
N ALA A 17 -14.19 11.44 1.98
CA ALA A 17 -14.98 10.81 0.92
C ALA A 17 -14.26 9.59 0.33
N PHE A 18 -12.95 9.68 0.10
CA PHE A 18 -12.13 8.56 -0.37
C PHE A 18 -12.17 7.38 0.62
N PHE A 19 -11.96 7.63 1.92
CA PHE A 19 -12.05 6.58 2.95
C PHE A 19 -13.47 5.99 3.06
N LEU A 20 -14.51 6.82 2.96
CA LEU A 20 -15.90 6.36 2.97
C LEU A 20 -16.20 5.47 1.76
N ILE A 21 -15.75 5.86 0.57
CA ILE A 21 -15.91 5.06 -0.66
C ILE A 21 -15.19 3.72 -0.50
N LEU A 22 -13.94 3.71 -0.04
CA LEU A 22 -13.21 2.47 0.23
C LEU A 22 -13.94 1.57 1.24
N PHE A 23 -14.49 2.16 2.31
CA PHE A 23 -15.29 1.45 3.30
C PHE A 23 -16.56 0.82 2.68
N LEU A 24 -17.29 1.57 1.85
CA LEU A 24 -18.48 1.05 1.17
C LEU A 24 -18.15 -0.06 0.18
N ILE A 25 -17.08 0.08 -0.60
CA ILE A 25 -16.65 -0.95 -1.55
C ILE A 25 -16.25 -2.22 -0.77
N SER A 26 -15.41 -2.09 0.25
CA SER A 26 -14.97 -3.20 1.11
C SER A 26 -16.09 -3.93 1.82
N ARG A 27 -17.10 -3.22 2.32
CA ARG A 27 -18.28 -3.83 2.93
C ARG A 27 -18.99 -4.82 2.00
N ASN A 28 -18.98 -4.57 0.70
CA ASN A 28 -19.71 -5.35 -0.28
C ASN A 28 -18.88 -6.49 -0.89
N TYR A 29 -17.61 -6.25 -1.25
CA TYR A 29 -16.81 -7.29 -1.92
C TYR A 29 -16.15 -8.28 -0.94
N VAL A 30 -15.79 -7.88 0.29
CA VAL A 30 -15.08 -8.78 1.21
C VAL A 30 -15.89 -10.03 1.57
N PRO A 31 -17.20 -9.93 1.92
CA PRO A 31 -17.99 -11.12 2.22
C PRO A 31 -18.14 -12.06 1.02
N LEU A 32 -18.24 -11.52 -0.19
CA LEU A 32 -18.28 -12.31 -1.42
C LEU A 32 -16.98 -13.09 -1.61
N PHE A 33 -15.83 -12.46 -1.35
CA PHE A 33 -14.51 -13.09 -1.40
C PHE A 33 -14.37 -14.23 -0.40
N ILE A 34 -14.79 -13.98 0.85
CA ILE A 34 -14.78 -15.00 1.91
C ILE A 34 -15.64 -16.20 1.49
N LYS A 35 -16.87 -15.95 1.03
CA LYS A 35 -17.80 -16.99 0.61
C LYS A 35 -17.22 -17.88 -0.49
N VAL A 36 -16.61 -17.28 -1.53
CA VAL A 36 -15.97 -18.04 -2.62
C VAL A 36 -14.85 -18.94 -2.12
N ILE A 37 -14.05 -18.44 -1.16
CA ILE A 37 -12.94 -19.19 -0.57
C ILE A 37 -13.44 -20.34 0.32
N GLU A 38 -14.49 -20.10 1.11
CA GLU A 38 -15.11 -21.11 1.97
C GLU A 38 -15.79 -22.21 1.15
N GLU A 39 -16.46 -21.86 0.06
CA GLU A 39 -17.08 -22.83 -0.86
C GLU A 39 -16.04 -23.62 -1.68
N ASN A 40 -14.84 -23.05 -1.89
CA ASN A 40 -13.78 -23.68 -2.69
C ASN A 40 -12.39 -23.61 -2.01
N PRO A 41 -12.18 -24.34 -0.90
CA PRO A 41 -10.95 -24.23 -0.10
C PRO A 41 -9.66 -24.55 -0.87
N PHE A 42 -9.73 -25.45 -1.84
CA PHE A 42 -8.58 -25.84 -2.68
C PHE A 42 -8.15 -24.73 -3.65
N VAL A 43 -9.09 -23.91 -4.12
CA VAL A 43 -8.83 -22.82 -5.09
C VAL A 43 -8.56 -21.50 -4.36
N GLY A 44 -8.99 -21.37 -3.11
CA GLY A 44 -8.89 -20.14 -2.34
C GLY A 44 -7.47 -19.52 -2.26
N PRO A 45 -6.37 -20.29 -2.11
CA PRO A 45 -5.01 -19.73 -2.17
C PRO A 45 -4.70 -19.05 -3.51
N LEU A 46 -5.06 -19.70 -4.62
CA LEU A 46 -4.84 -19.15 -5.97
C LEU A 46 -5.68 -17.90 -6.17
N PHE A 47 -6.94 -17.93 -5.72
CA PHE A 47 -7.85 -16.79 -5.80
C PHE A 47 -7.31 -15.57 -5.03
N LEU A 48 -6.76 -15.77 -3.83
CA LEU A 48 -6.11 -14.72 -3.06
C LEU A 48 -4.88 -14.14 -3.76
N ILE A 49 -4.03 -15.01 -4.35
CA ILE A 49 -2.83 -14.58 -5.10
C ILE A 49 -3.24 -13.73 -6.31
N VAL A 50 -4.19 -14.21 -7.12
CA VAL A 50 -4.68 -13.50 -8.31
C VAL A 50 -5.33 -12.18 -7.93
N TRP A 51 -6.14 -12.17 -6.88
CA TRP A 51 -6.74 -10.94 -6.35
C TRP A 51 -5.69 -9.93 -5.94
N ARG A 52 -4.60 -10.39 -5.29
CA ARG A 52 -3.51 -9.49 -4.93
C ARG A 52 -2.75 -8.95 -6.12
N ILE A 53 -2.51 -9.77 -7.14
CA ILE A 53 -1.91 -9.32 -8.39
C ILE A 53 -2.76 -8.20 -9.01
N ILE A 54 -4.07 -8.43 -9.14
CA ILE A 54 -5.02 -7.45 -9.70
C ILE A 54 -5.02 -6.16 -8.89
N GLY A 55 -5.07 -6.25 -7.56
CA GLY A 55 -5.07 -5.08 -6.68
C GLY A 55 -3.83 -4.20 -6.81
N ILE A 56 -2.68 -4.80 -7.14
CA ILE A 56 -1.43 -4.05 -7.31
C ILE A 56 -1.35 -3.42 -8.69
N ILE A 57 -1.77 -4.14 -9.73
CA ILE A 57 -1.83 -3.62 -11.10
C ILE A 57 -2.88 -2.52 -11.20
N VAL A 58 -3.93 -2.58 -10.39
CA VAL A 58 -5.01 -1.59 -10.31
C VAL A 58 -5.03 -0.98 -8.90
N PRO A 59 -4.16 0.00 -8.59
CA PRO A 59 -3.97 0.59 -7.26
C PRO A 59 -5.24 1.13 -6.58
N ALA A 60 -6.32 1.32 -7.33
CA ALA A 60 -7.61 1.77 -6.79
C ALA A 60 -8.33 0.68 -5.97
N ILE A 61 -7.91 -0.58 -6.09
CA ILE A 61 -8.58 -1.70 -5.43
C ILE A 61 -7.88 -1.97 -4.07
N PRO A 62 -8.59 -1.82 -2.93
CA PRO A 62 -8.05 -2.09 -1.60
C PRO A 62 -7.92 -3.60 -1.32
N ALA A 63 -7.12 -4.30 -2.12
CA ALA A 63 -7.02 -5.76 -2.10
C ALA A 63 -6.44 -6.31 -0.78
N GLY A 64 -5.74 -5.47 0.01
CA GLY A 64 -5.18 -5.88 1.30
C GLY A 64 -6.19 -6.16 2.38
N ILE A 65 -7.38 -5.57 2.30
CA ILE A 65 -8.45 -5.87 3.23
C ILE A 65 -8.87 -7.35 3.12
N VAL A 66 -8.89 -7.91 1.89
CA VAL A 66 -9.19 -9.33 1.68
C VAL A 66 -8.11 -10.21 2.29
N SER A 67 -6.83 -9.86 2.12
CA SER A 67 -5.72 -10.61 2.72
C SER A 67 -5.89 -10.74 4.24
N PHE A 68 -6.31 -9.70 4.95
CA PHE A 68 -6.57 -9.81 6.40
C PHE A 68 -7.86 -10.58 6.71
N ALA A 69 -8.90 -10.41 5.90
CA ALA A 69 -10.20 -11.02 6.14
C ALA A 69 -10.19 -12.55 6.04
N VAL A 70 -9.25 -13.13 5.28
CA VAL A 70 -9.13 -14.58 5.09
C VAL A 70 -8.14 -15.24 6.05
N VAL A 71 -7.49 -14.46 6.93
CA VAL A 71 -6.59 -14.98 7.97
C VAL A 71 -7.26 -16.02 8.87
N PRO A 72 -8.51 -15.84 9.34
CA PRO A 72 -9.18 -16.88 10.14
C PRO A 72 -9.41 -18.21 9.39
N ILE A 73 -9.37 -18.20 8.06
CA ILE A 73 -9.62 -19.38 7.21
C ILE A 73 -8.33 -20.17 6.97
N PHE A 74 -7.26 -19.48 6.55
CA PHE A 74 -6.00 -20.14 6.19
C PHE A 74 -4.95 -20.14 7.31
N GLY A 75 -5.17 -19.37 8.36
CA GLY A 75 -4.17 -19.01 9.36
C GLY A 75 -3.23 -17.91 8.86
N TRP A 76 -2.63 -17.17 9.79
CA TRP A 76 -1.77 -16.02 9.50
C TRP A 76 -0.61 -16.36 8.55
N PHE A 77 0.07 -17.49 8.76
CA PHE A 77 1.29 -17.82 8.04
C PHE A 77 1.02 -18.15 6.57
N LYS A 78 0.03 -19.00 6.29
CA LYS A 78 -0.34 -19.34 4.90
C LYS A 78 -0.86 -18.10 4.17
N THR A 79 -1.70 -17.31 4.84
CA THR A 79 -2.24 -16.06 4.28
C THR A 79 -1.14 -15.06 3.94
N TYR A 80 -0.13 -14.94 4.80
CA TYR A 80 1.05 -14.12 4.54
C TYR A 80 1.80 -14.61 3.30
N ILE A 81 2.10 -15.91 3.20
CA ILE A 81 2.83 -16.47 2.05
C ILE A 81 2.06 -16.24 0.74
N TYR A 82 0.75 -16.52 0.70
CA TYR A 82 -0.06 -16.28 -0.49
C TYR A 82 -0.13 -14.80 -0.86
N THR A 83 -0.27 -13.92 0.13
CA THR A 83 -0.27 -12.47 -0.07
C THR A 83 1.08 -11.98 -0.59
N LEU A 84 2.19 -12.48 -0.02
CA LEU A 84 3.55 -12.15 -0.45
C LEU A 84 3.79 -12.57 -1.91
N ILE A 85 3.39 -13.78 -2.30
CA ILE A 85 3.49 -14.25 -3.69
C ILE A 85 2.74 -13.31 -4.63
N GLY A 86 1.49 -12.97 -4.29
CA GLY A 86 0.69 -12.01 -5.05
C GLY A 86 1.35 -10.63 -5.13
N ILE A 87 1.96 -10.17 -4.05
CA ILE A 87 2.74 -8.92 -3.99
C ILE A 87 3.93 -8.96 -4.94
N MET A 88 4.78 -9.98 -4.84
CA MET A 88 5.97 -10.08 -5.65
C MET A 88 5.63 -10.14 -7.15
N ILE A 89 4.60 -10.91 -7.53
CA ILE A 89 4.16 -11.01 -8.93
C ILE A 89 3.55 -9.69 -9.41
N GLY A 90 2.58 -9.13 -8.68
CA GLY A 90 1.87 -7.91 -9.09
C GLY A 90 2.79 -6.70 -9.22
N THR A 91 3.71 -6.53 -8.27
CA THR A 91 4.71 -5.44 -8.31
C THR A 91 5.71 -5.63 -9.43
N SER A 92 6.09 -6.85 -9.75
CA SER A 92 6.96 -7.16 -10.90
C SER A 92 6.29 -6.81 -12.23
N ILE A 93 5.01 -7.18 -12.40
CA ILE A 93 4.23 -6.82 -13.59
C ILE A 93 4.14 -5.30 -13.71
N SER A 94 3.79 -4.60 -12.63
CA SER A 94 3.68 -3.14 -12.61
C SER A 94 5.01 -2.45 -12.95
N PHE A 95 6.12 -2.96 -12.43
CA PHE A 95 7.46 -2.49 -12.74
C PHE A 95 7.78 -2.62 -14.23
N PHE A 96 7.52 -3.80 -14.83
CA PHE A 96 7.80 -4.03 -16.24
C PHE A 96 6.87 -3.25 -17.16
N LEU A 97 5.60 -3.09 -16.80
CA LEU A 97 4.67 -2.22 -17.53
C LEU A 97 5.21 -0.78 -17.57
N ALA A 98 5.59 -0.22 -16.42
CA ALA A 98 6.22 1.10 -16.39
C ALA A 98 7.54 1.17 -17.16
N ARG A 99 8.38 0.12 -17.07
CA ARG A 99 9.67 0.06 -17.76
C ARG A 99 9.50 0.04 -19.27
N TYR A 100 8.50 -0.66 -19.78
CA TYR A 100 8.19 -0.74 -21.20
C TYR A 100 7.80 0.64 -21.76
N PHE A 101 6.99 1.41 -21.04
CA PHE A 101 6.60 2.77 -21.44
C PHE A 101 7.59 3.85 -21.01
N ARG A 102 8.77 3.48 -20.47
CA ARG A 102 9.69 4.44 -19.85
C ARG A 102 10.17 5.51 -20.82
N GLU A 103 10.74 5.13 -21.96
CA GLU A 103 11.34 6.10 -22.90
C GLU A 103 10.34 7.17 -23.39
N PRO A 104 9.15 6.81 -23.94
CA PRO A 104 8.19 7.83 -24.38
C PRO A 104 7.65 8.70 -23.24
N LEU A 105 7.58 8.18 -22.00
CA LEU A 105 7.18 8.96 -20.83
C LEU A 105 8.31 9.88 -20.34
N VAL A 106 9.56 9.41 -20.32
CA VAL A 106 10.73 10.22 -19.92
C VAL A 106 10.87 11.43 -20.84
N GLU A 107 10.67 11.26 -22.14
CA GLU A 107 10.77 12.34 -23.11
C GLU A 107 9.74 13.45 -22.87
N ARG A 108 8.49 13.06 -22.55
CA ARG A 108 7.35 13.96 -22.35
C ARG A 108 7.26 14.56 -20.94
N PHE A 109 7.75 13.89 -19.90
CA PHE A 109 7.59 14.31 -18.50
C PHE A 109 8.90 14.81 -17.88
N VAL A 110 9.01 16.14 -17.76
CA VAL A 110 10.14 16.84 -17.11
C VAL A 110 10.48 16.31 -15.69
N PRO A 111 9.52 15.92 -14.83
CA PRO A 111 9.83 15.38 -13.50
C PRO A 111 10.67 14.10 -13.55
N ILE A 112 10.44 13.22 -14.53
CA ILE A 112 11.17 11.95 -14.63
C ILE A 112 12.63 12.21 -15.02
N LYS A 113 12.89 13.18 -15.92
CA LYS A 113 14.25 13.62 -16.25
C LYS A 113 15.02 14.14 -15.03
N LYS A 114 14.34 14.86 -14.12
CA LYS A 114 14.94 15.33 -12.86
C LYS A 114 15.30 14.18 -11.92
N ILE A 115 14.43 13.16 -11.82
CA ILE A 115 14.69 11.95 -11.03
C ILE A 115 15.94 11.24 -11.55
N HIS A 116 16.07 11.06 -12.86
CA HIS A 116 17.26 10.42 -13.45
C HIS A 116 18.55 11.21 -13.19
N LYS A 117 18.52 12.54 -13.29
CA LYS A 117 19.67 13.39 -12.93
C LYS A 117 20.05 13.27 -11.45
N LEU A 118 19.07 13.04 -10.57
CA LEU A 118 19.32 12.80 -9.16
C LEU A 118 19.93 11.42 -8.93
N GLU A 119 19.45 10.40 -9.65
CA GLU A 119 20.03 9.05 -9.63
C GLU A 119 21.49 9.04 -10.07
N ASP A 120 21.89 9.90 -11.00
CA ASP A 120 23.29 10.02 -11.46
C ASP A 120 24.26 10.48 -10.36
N ARG A 121 23.74 11.09 -9.29
CA ARG A 121 24.52 11.53 -8.13
C ARG A 121 24.58 10.48 -7.01
N LEU A 122 23.85 9.37 -7.16
CA LEU A 122 23.74 8.33 -6.15
C LEU A 122 24.53 7.09 -6.56
N THR A 123 25.24 6.50 -5.60
CA THR A 123 25.82 5.16 -5.79
C THR A 123 24.71 4.11 -5.92
N GLU A 124 25.04 2.99 -6.55
CA GLU A 124 24.12 1.87 -6.68
C GLU A 124 23.63 1.31 -5.33
N ARG A 125 24.45 1.42 -4.28
CA ARG A 125 24.07 1.06 -2.91
C ARG A 125 23.06 2.06 -2.34
N GLN A 126 23.27 3.36 -2.53
CA GLN A 126 22.34 4.40 -2.06
C GLN A 126 20.98 4.31 -2.77
N LYS A 127 20.96 4.02 -4.08
CA LYS A 127 19.70 3.79 -4.82
C LYS A 127 18.92 2.61 -4.24
N PHE A 128 19.60 1.51 -3.97
CA PHE A 128 18.97 0.33 -3.38
C PHE A 128 18.43 0.60 -1.97
N LEU A 129 19.25 1.15 -1.06
CA LEU A 129 18.83 1.48 0.30
C LEU A 129 17.72 2.53 0.34
N GLY A 130 17.78 3.53 -0.53
CA GLY A 130 16.72 4.51 -0.70
C GLY A 130 15.40 3.88 -1.14
N LEU A 131 15.45 2.95 -2.09
CA LEU A 131 14.27 2.20 -2.51
C LEU A 131 13.71 1.35 -1.36
N VAL A 132 14.55 0.61 -0.63
CA VAL A 132 14.13 -0.18 0.53
C VAL A 132 13.41 0.71 1.56
N ALA A 133 14.03 1.85 1.91
CA ALA A 133 13.44 2.79 2.86
C ALA A 133 12.08 3.33 2.37
N ILE A 134 11.99 3.78 1.11
CA ILE A 134 10.73 4.23 0.53
C ILE A 134 9.68 3.14 0.62
N ARG A 135 10.02 1.89 0.25
CA ARG A 135 9.05 0.78 0.26
C ARG A 135 8.57 0.41 1.66
N LEU A 136 9.46 0.44 2.65
CA LEU A 136 9.08 0.23 4.06
C LEU A 136 8.04 1.24 4.56
N PHE A 137 8.13 2.50 4.13
CA PHE A 137 7.21 3.56 4.56
C PHE A 137 6.01 3.78 3.63
N THR A 138 6.02 3.18 2.42
CA THR A 138 4.97 3.37 1.41
C THR A 138 4.05 2.17 1.25
N VAL A 139 3.95 1.28 2.25
CA VAL A 139 3.06 0.10 2.21
C VAL A 139 1.65 0.42 1.72
N PRO A 140 0.97 1.51 2.14
CA PRO A 140 -0.39 1.83 1.66
C PRO A 140 -0.46 2.25 0.18
N VAL A 141 0.65 2.68 -0.41
CA VAL A 141 0.76 3.16 -1.79
C VAL A 141 1.82 2.38 -2.58
N MET A 142 2.11 1.16 -2.13
CA MET A 142 3.16 0.30 -2.69
C MET A 142 2.91 -0.02 -4.17
N ASP A 143 1.65 -0.03 -4.56
CA ASP A 143 1.19 -0.25 -5.93
C ASP A 143 1.71 0.88 -6.85
N PHE A 144 1.49 2.13 -6.45
CA PHE A 144 2.01 3.32 -7.16
C PHE A 144 3.53 3.39 -7.13
N SER A 145 4.16 3.05 -6.00
CA SER A 145 5.62 3.10 -5.89
C SER A 145 6.31 2.07 -6.78
N SER A 146 5.63 0.96 -7.12
CA SER A 146 6.13 -0.06 -8.05
C SER A 146 6.15 0.43 -9.50
N TYR A 147 5.11 1.15 -9.94
CA TYR A 147 5.14 1.86 -11.22
C TYR A 147 6.22 2.94 -11.26
N ALA A 148 6.34 3.74 -10.19
CA ALA A 148 7.36 4.78 -10.10
C ALA A 148 8.77 4.20 -10.22
N ALA A 149 9.06 3.08 -9.54
CA ALA A 149 10.34 2.37 -9.64
C ALA A 149 10.62 1.85 -11.07
N GLY A 150 9.58 1.40 -11.78
CA GLY A 150 9.70 1.00 -13.19
C GLY A 150 10.14 2.13 -14.11
N LEU A 151 9.84 3.39 -13.78
CA LEU A 151 10.24 4.57 -14.56
C LEU A 151 11.67 5.05 -14.26
N THR A 152 12.33 4.55 -13.21
CA THR A 152 13.69 4.97 -12.85
C THR A 152 14.78 4.12 -13.53
N ARG A 153 16.05 4.34 -13.18
CA ARG A 153 17.20 3.55 -13.70
C ARG A 153 17.51 2.32 -12.85
N ILE A 154 16.78 2.05 -11.78
CA ILE A 154 17.02 0.88 -10.93
C ILE A 154 16.82 -0.43 -11.72
N SER A 155 17.63 -1.45 -11.42
CA SER A 155 17.52 -2.77 -12.03
C SER A 155 16.42 -3.60 -11.36
N PHE A 156 15.80 -4.49 -12.14
CA PHE A 156 14.74 -5.37 -11.63
C PHE A 156 15.18 -6.22 -10.42
N PRO A 157 16.37 -6.86 -10.38
CA PRO A 157 16.77 -7.64 -9.21
C PRO A 157 16.86 -6.83 -7.93
N LYS A 158 17.33 -5.58 -8.02
CA LYS A 158 17.38 -4.66 -6.88
C LYS A 158 15.99 -4.25 -6.43
N PHE A 159 15.10 -3.99 -7.38
CA PHE A 159 13.70 -3.69 -7.09
C PHE A 159 12.99 -4.87 -6.41
N PHE A 160 13.16 -6.07 -6.96
CA PHE A 160 12.57 -7.29 -6.44
C PHE A 160 13.07 -7.57 -5.02
N LEU A 161 14.38 -7.53 -4.80
CA LEU A 161 14.96 -7.75 -3.47
C LEU A 161 14.53 -6.66 -2.46
N ALA A 162 14.49 -5.39 -2.89
CA ALA A 162 14.03 -4.32 -2.03
C ALA A 162 12.56 -4.49 -1.63
N THR A 163 11.73 -4.96 -2.57
CA THR A 163 10.32 -5.28 -2.32
C THR A 163 10.18 -6.42 -1.32
N PHE A 164 10.90 -7.52 -1.54
CA PHE A 164 10.88 -8.66 -0.66
C PHE A 164 11.29 -8.29 0.76
N ILE A 165 12.40 -7.57 0.93
CA ILE A 165 12.87 -7.09 2.24
C ILE A 165 11.83 -6.18 2.91
N ALA A 166 11.24 -5.26 2.14
CA ALA A 166 10.23 -4.34 2.65
C ALA A 166 8.93 -5.05 3.08
N SER A 167 8.65 -6.25 2.56
CA SER A 167 7.49 -7.07 2.95
C SER A 167 7.73 -7.98 4.15
N ILE A 168 8.98 -8.16 4.61
CA ILE A 168 9.29 -8.99 5.79
C ILE A 168 8.56 -8.50 7.06
N PRO A 169 8.47 -7.18 7.36
CA PRO A 169 7.72 -6.69 8.52
C PRO A 169 6.24 -7.10 8.51
N ASP A 170 5.65 -7.37 7.34
CA ASP A 170 4.25 -7.78 7.22
C ASP A 170 3.98 -9.10 7.97
N ILE A 171 4.99 -9.96 8.13
CA ILE A 171 4.91 -11.19 8.94
C ILE A 171 4.35 -10.89 10.33
N GLY A 172 4.88 -9.85 10.98
CA GLY A 172 4.41 -9.41 12.29
C GLY A 172 2.97 -8.91 12.25
N ILE A 173 2.60 -8.17 11.20
CA ILE A 173 1.24 -7.64 11.04
C ILE A 173 0.24 -8.79 10.89
N PHE A 174 0.54 -9.83 10.10
CA PHE A 174 -0.31 -11.00 9.97
C PHE A 174 -0.39 -11.81 11.27
N TYR A 175 0.75 -12.06 11.91
CA TYR A 175 0.83 -12.83 13.17
C TYR A 175 0.09 -12.16 14.32
N PHE A 176 0.39 -10.88 14.58
CA PHE A 176 -0.29 -10.12 15.63
C PHE A 176 -1.73 -9.80 15.23
N GLY A 177 -2.03 -9.62 13.95
CA GLY A 177 -3.40 -9.42 13.46
C GLY A 177 -4.32 -10.59 13.77
N GLU A 178 -3.85 -11.82 13.56
CA GLU A 178 -4.60 -13.03 13.94
C GLU A 178 -4.80 -13.12 15.46
N LYS A 179 -3.74 -12.90 16.24
CA LYS A 179 -3.84 -12.93 17.70
C LYS A 179 -4.73 -11.81 18.25
N LEU A 180 -4.70 -10.62 17.68
CA LEU A 180 -5.59 -9.51 18.06
C LEU A 180 -7.05 -9.86 17.75
N TYR A 181 -7.30 -10.53 16.63
CA TYR A 181 -8.62 -11.04 16.26
C TYR A 181 -9.14 -12.11 17.23
N GLN A 182 -8.27 -13.02 17.69
CA GLN A 182 -8.65 -14.14 18.56
C GLN A 182 -8.67 -13.81 20.06
N THR A 183 -7.74 -13.00 20.57
CA THR A 183 -7.50 -12.83 22.01
C THR A 183 -8.33 -11.71 22.65
N PHE A 184 -8.67 -10.65 21.91
CA PHE A 184 -9.30 -9.49 22.54
C PHE A 184 -10.50 -8.82 21.80
N PHE A 185 -10.62 -8.82 20.47
CA PHE A 185 -11.47 -7.79 19.82
C PHE A 185 -12.06 -8.15 18.43
N GLY A 186 -13.39 -8.03 18.28
CA GLY A 186 -14.11 -8.07 16.99
C GLY A 186 -14.02 -6.77 16.15
N LYS A 187 -15.08 -6.41 15.41
CA LYS A 187 -15.26 -5.21 14.52
C LYS A 187 -14.70 -3.86 15.04
N GLN A 188 -14.45 -3.77 16.34
CA GLN A 188 -13.99 -2.59 17.08
C GLN A 188 -12.52 -2.22 16.80
N ILE A 189 -11.65 -3.15 16.37
CA ILE A 189 -10.25 -2.83 16.02
C ILE A 189 -10.13 -2.04 14.73
N ILE A 190 -10.94 -2.36 13.71
CA ILE A 190 -10.95 -1.58 12.46
C ILE A 190 -11.38 -0.14 12.78
N ILE A 191 -12.34 0.01 13.69
CA ILE A 191 -12.78 1.30 14.21
C ILE A 191 -11.65 1.95 15.03
N ALA A 192 -10.96 1.22 15.90
CA ALA A 192 -9.89 1.75 16.75
C ALA A 192 -8.66 2.19 15.94
N VAL A 193 -8.25 1.42 14.93
CA VAL A 193 -7.14 1.78 14.02
C VAL A 193 -7.55 2.96 13.15
N ALA A 194 -8.78 2.99 12.63
CA ALA A 194 -9.30 4.15 11.94
C ALA A 194 -9.32 5.39 12.86
N VAL A 195 -9.76 5.23 14.12
CA VAL A 195 -9.78 6.30 15.13
C VAL A 195 -8.37 6.76 15.46
N LEU A 196 -7.40 5.87 15.69
CA LEU A 196 -6.00 6.22 15.96
C LEU A 196 -5.37 6.92 14.75
N PHE A 197 -5.67 6.48 13.54
CA PHE A 197 -5.28 7.16 12.31
C PHE A 197 -5.88 8.56 12.23
N PHE A 198 -7.18 8.73 12.53
CA PHE A 198 -7.85 10.04 12.56
C PHE A 198 -7.35 10.93 13.69
N LEU A 199 -6.97 10.38 14.84
CA LEU A 199 -6.36 11.11 15.96
C LEU A 199 -4.93 11.55 15.62
N ALA A 200 -4.13 10.69 14.99
CA ALA A 200 -2.80 11.05 14.52
C ALA A 200 -2.88 12.12 13.41
N LEU A 201 -3.83 11.98 12.49
CA LEU A 201 -4.11 12.97 11.45
C LEU A 201 -4.57 14.30 12.07
N GLY A 202 -5.49 14.25 13.03
CA GLY A 202 -5.96 15.40 13.80
C GLY A 202 -4.84 16.09 14.57
N TYR A 203 -3.95 15.33 15.21
CA TYR A 203 -2.77 15.84 15.88
C TYR A 203 -1.82 16.54 14.90
N PHE A 204 -1.54 15.94 13.74
CA PHE A 204 -0.70 16.58 12.70
C PHE A 204 -1.32 17.87 12.17
N ILE A 205 -2.65 17.91 12.05
CA ILE A 205 -3.40 19.12 11.68
C ILE A 205 -3.26 20.18 12.77
N VAL A 206 -3.54 19.84 14.03
CA VAL A 206 -3.45 20.77 15.17
C VAL A 206 -2.02 21.29 15.35
N LYS A 207 -1.01 20.42 15.30
CA LYS A 207 0.40 20.80 15.39
C LYS A 207 0.77 21.81 14.31
N ARG A 208 0.38 21.56 13.05
CA ARG A 208 0.67 22.43 11.91
C ARG A 208 -0.04 23.79 11.97
N PHE A 209 -1.15 23.93 12.70
CA PHE A 209 -1.97 25.14 12.68
C PHE A 209 -2.03 25.92 14.00
N ILE A 210 -1.84 25.27 15.14
CA ILE A 210 -1.95 25.86 16.49
C ILE A 210 -0.57 26.01 17.12
N LEU A 211 0.26 24.96 17.10
CA LEU A 211 1.56 24.97 17.78
C LEU A 211 2.65 25.69 16.96
N ASP A 212 2.67 25.53 15.63
CA ASP A 212 3.67 26.16 14.76
C ASP A 212 3.37 27.64 14.42
N LYS A 213 2.27 28.23 14.93
CA LYS A 213 1.99 29.66 14.79
C LYS A 213 2.59 30.53 15.90
N GLY A 214 3.22 29.91 16.90
CA GLY A 214 3.83 30.59 18.05
C GLY A 214 5.34 30.82 17.95
N ARG A 215 5.96 30.64 16.77
CA ARG A 215 7.37 30.99 16.51
C ARG A 215 7.49 31.83 15.26
#